data_AF-A0A8E0IJZ6-F1
#
_entry.id   AF-A0A8E0IJZ6-F1
#
_cell.length_a   1.000
_cell.length_b   1.000
_cell.length_c   1.000
_cell.angle_alpha   90.00
_cell.angle_beta   90.00
_cell.angle_gamma   90.00
#
_symmetry.space_group_name_H-M   'P 1'
#
loop_
_entity.id
_entity.type
_entity.pdbx_description
1 polymer ?
#
loop_
_entity_poly.entity_id
_entity_poly.type
_entity_poly.pdbx_seq_one_letter_code
_entity_poly.pdbx_strand_id
1 'polypeptide(L)'
;MQVRDFIKHLKNGERPPLTLILGEESALRQQAQHAIASMIPEDQQAMNFGRYDMQQTPVGAALNDATSMPFFGDYREVVIDDPYFLTGEKNADKIDHDLAGLQAYFENPVPSTMMVIIAPYKKLDERKRLTKALKKAALIVNAAPLDEREARAALAQTFKKHQVTID
;
A
#
# COMPACT_ATOMS: atom_id res chain seq x y z
N MET A 1 9.95 4.66 2.18
CA MET A 1 10.96 3.57 2.16
C MET A 1 10.86 2.79 0.86
N GLN A 2 11.90 2.06 0.44
CA GLN A 2 11.83 1.23 -0.77
C GLN A 2 11.08 -0.08 -0.50
N VAL A 3 10.45 -0.66 -1.53
CA VAL A 3 9.71 -1.95 -1.42
C VAL A 3 10.55 -3.05 -0.77
N ARG A 4 11.84 -3.17 -1.12
CA ARG A 4 12.73 -4.17 -0.53
C ARG A 4 12.83 -4.06 1.00
N ASP A 5 12.87 -2.84 1.53
CA ASP A 5 13.00 -2.63 2.97
C ASP A 5 11.65 -2.84 3.66
N PHE A 6 10.55 -2.45 3.00
CA PHE A 6 9.20 -2.80 3.46
C PHE A 6 9.01 -4.32 3.59
N ILE A 7 9.44 -5.12 2.60
CA ILE A 7 9.36 -6.59 2.67
C ILE A 7 10.13 -7.14 3.88
N LYS A 8 11.26 -6.53 4.27
CA LYS A 8 11.99 -6.94 5.48
C LYS A 8 11.22 -6.62 6.75
N HIS A 9 10.58 -5.45 6.82
CA HIS A 9 9.74 -5.07 7.96
C HIS A 9 8.61 -6.10 8.16
N LEU A 10 7.90 -6.47 7.07
CA LEU A 10 6.84 -7.47 7.13
C LEU A 10 7.35 -8.83 7.60
N LYS A 11 8.52 -9.26 7.12
CA LYS A 11 9.15 -10.53 7.54
C LYS A 11 9.56 -10.54 9.02
N ASN A 12 9.80 -9.37 9.61
CA ASN A 12 10.08 -9.23 11.03
C ASN A 12 8.80 -9.19 11.89
N GLY A 13 7.62 -9.35 11.28
CA GLY A 13 6.33 -9.30 11.97
C GLY A 13 5.80 -7.89 12.19
N GLU A 14 6.46 -6.85 11.66
CA GLU A 14 5.96 -5.48 11.75
C GLU A 14 4.74 -5.31 10.84
N ARG A 15 3.62 -4.84 11.41
CA ARG A 15 2.35 -4.61 10.72
C ARG A 15 1.92 -3.16 10.91
N PRO A 16 2.36 -2.23 10.05
CA PRO A 16 1.94 -0.83 10.14
C PRO A 16 0.42 -0.72 9.91
N PRO A 17 -0.35 -0.06 10.79
CA PRO A 17 -1.81 0.01 10.66
C PRO A 17 -2.30 0.68 9.36
N LEU A 18 -1.45 1.54 8.77
CA LEU A 18 -1.72 2.19 7.52
C LEU A 18 -0.44 2.25 6.67
N THR A 19 -0.51 1.71 5.45
CA THR A 19 0.60 1.71 4.50
C THR A 19 0.12 2.27 3.16
N LEU A 20 0.92 3.13 2.54
CA LEU A 20 0.71 3.62 1.18
C LEU A 20 1.83 3.09 0.28
N ILE A 21 1.49 2.25 -0.69
CA ILE A 21 2.38 1.84 -1.77
C ILE A 21 2.11 2.77 -2.96
N LEU A 22 3.03 3.70 -3.22
CA LEU A 22 2.89 4.72 -4.25
C LEU A 22 3.93 4.54 -5.35
N GLY A 23 3.49 4.46 -6.59
CA GLY A 23 4.35 4.54 -7.77
C GLY A 23 3.89 3.66 -8.92
N GLU A 24 4.47 3.88 -10.10
CA GLU A 24 3.99 3.31 -11.37
C GLU A 24 4.59 1.94 -11.69
N GLU A 25 5.65 1.50 -11.00
CA GLU A 25 6.36 0.26 -11.30
C GLU A 25 5.57 -0.96 -10.83
N SER A 26 4.93 -1.64 -11.78
CA SER A 26 4.07 -2.79 -11.53
C SER A 26 4.80 -3.95 -10.84
N ALA A 27 6.06 -4.22 -11.20
CA ALA A 27 6.81 -5.33 -10.61
C ALA A 27 7.09 -5.09 -9.12
N LEU A 28 7.38 -3.83 -8.74
CA LEU A 28 7.59 -3.45 -7.35
C LEU A 28 6.28 -3.52 -6.54
N ARG A 29 5.16 -3.08 -7.12
CA ARG A 29 3.84 -3.22 -6.47
C ARG A 29 3.48 -4.69 -6.25
N GLN A 30 3.69 -5.54 -7.25
CA GLN A 30 3.43 -6.98 -7.15
C GLN A 30 4.28 -7.65 -6.07
N GLN A 31 5.57 -7.29 -5.96
CA GLN A 31 6.44 -7.80 -4.88
C GLN A 31 5.92 -7.43 -3.49
N ALA A 32 5.49 -6.17 -3.30
CA ALA A 32 4.90 -5.73 -2.05
C ALA A 32 3.59 -6.47 -1.75
N GLN A 33 2.68 -6.56 -2.73
CA GLN A 33 1.41 -7.29 -2.61
C GLN A 33 1.62 -8.75 -2.23
N HIS A 34 2.56 -9.45 -2.87
CA HIS A 34 2.85 -10.85 -2.55
C HIS A 34 3.39 -11.02 -1.13
N ALA A 35 4.29 -10.13 -0.70
CA ALA A 35 4.84 -10.15 0.65
C ALA A 35 3.77 -9.90 1.71
N ILE A 36 2.85 -8.99 1.45
CA ILE A 36 1.71 -8.70 2.31
C ILE A 36 0.77 -9.92 2.41
N ALA A 37 0.31 -10.46 1.28
CA ALA A 37 -0.61 -11.61 1.28
C ALA A 37 -0.02 -12.86 1.96
N SER A 38 1.31 -12.99 1.96
CA SER A 38 2.03 -14.07 2.64
C SER A 38 2.05 -13.95 4.17
N MET A 39 1.56 -12.83 4.75
CA MET A 39 1.53 -12.60 6.20
C MET A 39 0.36 -13.27 6.91
N ILE A 40 -0.69 -13.63 6.16
CA ILE A 40 -1.86 -14.32 6.67
C ILE A 40 -1.79 -15.77 6.19
N PRO A 41 -1.81 -16.75 7.12
CA PRO A 41 -1.91 -18.17 6.79
C PRO A 41 -3.08 -18.44 5.83
N GLU A 42 -2.89 -19.35 4.88
CA GLU A 42 -3.87 -19.63 3.81
C GLU A 42 -5.26 -20.01 4.37
N ASP A 43 -5.30 -20.77 5.47
CA ASP A 43 -6.51 -21.16 6.19
C ASP A 43 -7.25 -20.00 6.87
N GLN A 44 -6.59 -18.85 7.03
CA GLN A 44 -7.13 -17.64 7.67
C GLN A 44 -7.44 -16.52 6.67
N GLN A 45 -6.99 -16.62 5.42
CA GLN A 45 -7.15 -15.55 4.42
C GLN A 45 -8.62 -15.22 4.13
N ALA A 46 -9.49 -16.22 4.02
CA ALA A 46 -10.89 -16.01 3.68
C ALA A 46 -11.65 -15.11 4.67
N MET A 47 -11.15 -14.97 5.91
CA MET A 47 -11.80 -14.20 6.98
C MET A 47 -11.04 -12.95 7.39
N ASN A 48 -9.73 -12.88 7.12
CA ASN A 48 -8.85 -11.81 7.59
C ASN A 48 -8.22 -10.99 6.46
N PHE A 49 -8.49 -11.30 5.20
CA PHE A 49 -8.01 -10.56 4.04
C PHE A 49 -9.18 -10.05 3.19
N GLY A 50 -9.22 -8.74 2.96
CA GLY A 50 -10.15 -8.10 2.03
C GLY A 50 -9.42 -7.23 1.01
N ARG A 51 -9.84 -7.24 -0.26
CA ARG A 51 -9.22 -6.45 -1.34
C ARG A 51 -10.29 -5.79 -2.20
N TYR A 52 -10.16 -4.49 -2.41
CA TYR A 52 -11.20 -3.66 -3.02
C TYR A 52 -10.62 -2.73 -4.09
N ASP A 53 -11.10 -2.86 -5.32
CA ASP A 53 -10.80 -1.93 -6.42
C ASP A 53 -11.75 -0.73 -6.34
N MET A 54 -11.20 0.47 -6.14
CA MET A 54 -12.00 1.69 -6.02
C MET A 54 -12.64 2.11 -7.33
N GLN A 55 -12.24 1.56 -8.48
CA GLN A 55 -12.94 1.76 -9.74
C GLN A 55 -14.25 0.97 -9.83
N GLN A 56 -14.48 0.02 -8.92
CA GLN A 56 -15.64 -0.88 -8.97
C GLN A 56 -16.43 -0.91 -7.65
N THR A 57 -15.76 -0.64 -6.53
CA THR A 57 -16.33 -0.81 -5.19
C THR A 57 -16.26 0.50 -4.39
N PRO A 58 -17.36 0.90 -3.73
CA PRO A 58 -17.35 1.99 -2.76
C PRO A 58 -16.32 1.75 -1.66
N VAL A 59 -15.60 2.80 -1.26
CA VAL A 59 -14.59 2.67 -0.17
C VAL A 59 -15.22 2.31 1.18
N GLY A 60 -16.52 2.56 1.33
CA GLY A 60 -17.28 2.13 2.51
C GLY A 60 -17.20 0.62 2.77
N ALA A 61 -17.11 -0.22 1.73
CA ALA A 61 -16.93 -1.65 1.90
C ALA A 61 -15.59 -1.98 2.58
N ALA A 62 -14.50 -1.35 2.13
CA ALA A 62 -13.18 -1.50 2.76
C ALA A 62 -13.16 -0.95 4.19
N LEU A 63 -13.86 0.16 4.46
CA LEU A 63 -13.96 0.75 5.80
C LEU A 63 -14.71 -0.16 6.78
N ASN A 64 -15.81 -0.76 6.35
CA ASN A 64 -16.57 -1.70 7.17
C ASN A 64 -15.69 -2.89 7.57
N ASP A 65 -14.94 -3.44 6.61
CA ASP A 65 -14.03 -4.54 6.91
C ASP A 65 -12.87 -4.10 7.80
N ALA A 66 -12.30 -2.91 7.56
CA ALA A 66 -11.15 -2.42 8.32
C ALA A 66 -11.49 -2.08 9.79
N THR A 67 -12.76 -1.74 10.06
CA THR A 67 -13.25 -1.38 11.40
C THR A 67 -13.93 -2.53 12.15
N SER A 68 -14.17 -3.64 11.46
CA SER A 68 -14.71 -4.85 12.06
C SER A 68 -13.64 -5.61 12.85
N MET A 69 -14.06 -6.26 13.94
CA MET A 69 -13.15 -7.12 14.71
C MET A 69 -12.64 -8.30 13.84
N PRO A 70 -11.35 -8.68 13.95
CA PRO A 70 -10.85 -9.91 13.33
C PRO A 70 -11.64 -11.12 13.84
N PHE A 71 -11.95 -12.07 12.95
CA PHE A 71 -12.71 -13.27 13.33
C PHE A 71 -11.82 -14.32 14.03
N PHE A 72 -10.60 -14.50 13.52
CA PHE A 72 -9.60 -15.43 14.04
C PHE A 72 -8.20 -14.82 13.85
N GLY A 73 -7.33 -14.88 14.87
CA GLY A 73 -6.02 -14.23 14.84
C GLY A 73 -6.04 -12.76 15.29
N ASP A 74 -4.85 -12.19 15.49
CA ASP A 74 -4.69 -10.87 16.11
C ASP A 74 -4.83 -9.70 15.12
N TYR A 75 -4.88 -9.98 13.80
CA TYR A 75 -4.81 -8.95 12.76
C TYR A 75 -5.68 -9.23 11.55
N ARG A 76 -6.26 -8.15 11.00
CA ARG A 76 -6.94 -8.10 9.71
C ARG A 76 -6.11 -7.31 8.69
N GLU A 77 -6.22 -7.66 7.43
CA GLU A 77 -5.61 -6.94 6.31
C GLU A 77 -6.67 -6.49 5.32
N VAL A 78 -6.61 -5.21 4.95
CA VAL A 78 -7.54 -4.59 3.99
C VAL A 78 -6.75 -3.83 2.93
N VAL A 79 -6.85 -4.28 1.69
CA VAL A 79 -6.17 -3.70 0.53
C VAL A 79 -7.15 -2.85 -0.27
N ILE A 80 -6.76 -1.61 -0.55
CA ILE A 80 -7.47 -0.68 -1.45
C ILE A 80 -6.61 -0.48 -2.70
N ASP A 81 -7.11 -0.90 -3.85
CA ASP A 81 -6.50 -0.68 -5.15
C ASP A 81 -7.12 0.52 -5.87
N ASP A 82 -6.30 1.14 -6.72
CA ASP A 82 -6.71 2.19 -7.66
C ASP A 82 -7.55 3.34 -7.06
N PRO A 83 -7.12 3.95 -5.93
CA PRO A 83 -7.84 5.04 -5.27
C PRO A 83 -7.75 6.36 -6.06
N TYR A 84 -8.42 6.42 -7.21
CA TYR A 84 -8.38 7.57 -8.14
C TYR A 84 -8.81 8.88 -7.48
N PHE A 85 -9.63 8.84 -6.42
CA PHE A 85 -10.03 10.02 -5.67
C PHE A 85 -8.85 10.73 -4.95
N LEU A 86 -7.70 10.05 -4.79
CA LEU A 86 -6.44 10.65 -4.31
C LEU A 86 -5.71 11.45 -5.41
N THR A 87 -6.11 11.32 -6.66
CA THR A 87 -5.55 12.05 -7.80
C THR A 87 -6.49 13.20 -8.23
N GLY A 88 -6.11 13.92 -9.30
CA GLY A 88 -6.96 14.92 -9.93
C GLY A 88 -7.93 14.34 -10.97
N GLU A 89 -7.89 13.02 -11.19
CA GLU A 89 -8.70 12.35 -12.20
C GLU A 89 -10.16 12.26 -11.75
N LYS A 90 -11.05 12.26 -12.74
CA LYS A 90 -12.49 12.05 -12.54
C LYS A 90 -12.80 10.65 -13.04
N ASN A 91 -13.45 9.83 -12.22
CA ASN A 91 -14.01 8.58 -12.70
C ASN A 91 -15.30 8.89 -13.49
N ALA A 92 -15.48 8.19 -14.61
CA ALA A 92 -16.70 8.26 -15.41
C ALA A 92 -17.89 7.61 -14.68
N ASP A 93 -17.61 6.60 -13.86
CA ASP A 93 -18.59 5.92 -13.03
C ASP A 93 -18.77 6.66 -11.70
N LYS A 94 -20.03 6.97 -11.37
CA LYS A 94 -20.41 7.67 -10.13
C LYS A 94 -20.44 6.71 -8.94
N ILE A 95 -19.31 6.11 -8.60
CA ILE A 95 -19.19 5.35 -7.35
C ILE A 95 -19.16 6.35 -6.19
N ASP A 96 -20.07 6.17 -5.24
CA ASP A 96 -20.14 7.02 -4.04
C ASP A 96 -19.13 6.54 -3.00
N HIS A 97 -17.98 7.20 -2.92
CA HIS A 97 -16.96 6.91 -1.93
C HIS A 97 -17.17 7.76 -0.68
N ASP A 98 -17.28 7.12 0.49
CA ASP A 98 -17.21 7.79 1.78
C ASP A 98 -15.79 8.29 2.09
N LEU A 99 -15.41 9.41 1.45
CA LEU A 99 -14.10 10.04 1.64
C LEU A 99 -13.96 10.67 3.03
N ALA A 100 -15.07 11.01 3.69
CA ALA A 100 -15.06 11.57 5.04
C ALA A 100 -14.72 10.48 6.07
N GLY A 101 -15.37 9.32 5.98
CA GLY A 101 -15.06 8.15 6.79
C GLY A 101 -13.62 7.65 6.54
N LEU A 102 -13.17 7.65 5.28
CA LEU A 102 -11.80 7.29 4.96
C LEU A 102 -10.77 8.25 5.57
N GLN A 103 -11.04 9.56 5.52
CA GLN A 103 -10.16 10.53 6.16
C GLN A 103 -10.12 10.33 7.68
N ALA A 104 -11.27 10.08 8.32
CA ALA A 104 -11.33 9.81 9.76
C ALA A 104 -10.55 8.53 10.13
N TYR A 105 -10.62 7.49 9.30
CA TYR A 105 -9.82 6.28 9.47
C TYR A 105 -8.32 6.57 9.36
N PHE A 106 -7.87 7.39 8.41
CA PHE A 106 -6.44 7.76 8.31
C PHE A 106 -5.96 8.53 9.53
N GLU A 107 -6.82 9.36 10.13
CA GLU A 107 -6.49 10.12 11.34
C GLU A 107 -6.39 9.20 12.58
N ASN A 108 -7.15 8.11 12.63
CA ASN A 108 -7.19 7.15 13.72
C ASN A 108 -7.30 5.70 13.20
N PRO A 109 -6.24 5.12 12.62
CA PRO A 109 -6.29 3.78 12.05
C PRO A 109 -6.46 2.73 13.16
N VAL A 110 -7.20 1.66 12.87
CA VAL A 110 -7.41 0.56 13.81
C VAL A 110 -6.10 -0.21 13.99
N PRO A 111 -5.53 -0.32 15.22
CA PRO A 111 -4.21 -0.94 15.40
C PRO A 111 -4.13 -2.42 15.00
N SER A 112 -5.25 -3.15 15.12
CA SER A 112 -5.37 -4.55 14.72
C SER A 112 -5.69 -4.74 13.22
N THR A 113 -5.68 -3.67 12.43
CA THR A 113 -5.93 -3.73 11.00
C THR A 113 -4.76 -3.11 10.25
N MET A 114 -4.18 -3.85 9.31
CA MET A 114 -3.25 -3.30 8.33
C MET A 114 -4.03 -2.89 7.08
N MET A 115 -4.30 -1.59 6.96
CA MET A 115 -4.86 -1.03 5.72
C MET A 115 -3.73 -0.69 4.74
N VAL A 116 -3.78 -1.26 3.54
CA VAL A 116 -2.80 -1.03 2.49
C VAL A 116 -3.45 -0.30 1.31
N ILE A 117 -3.01 0.93 1.08
CA ILE A 117 -3.43 1.74 -0.07
C ILE A 117 -2.43 1.53 -1.19
N ILE A 118 -2.86 0.95 -2.31
CA ILE A 118 -2.04 0.72 -3.50
C ILE A 118 -2.42 1.76 -4.54
N ALA A 119 -1.56 2.76 -4.69
CA ALA A 119 -1.75 3.89 -5.59
C ALA A 119 -0.79 3.74 -6.78
N PRO A 120 -1.24 3.18 -7.92
CA PRO A 120 -0.41 2.96 -9.09
C PRO A 120 -0.15 4.25 -9.90
N TYR A 121 0.14 5.35 -9.21
CA TYR A 121 0.24 6.69 -9.76
C TYR A 121 1.61 7.28 -9.48
N LYS A 122 2.09 8.13 -10.39
CA LYS A 122 3.33 8.89 -10.18
C LYS A 122 3.28 9.79 -8.95
N LYS A 123 2.13 10.42 -8.73
CA LYS A 123 1.89 11.38 -7.65
C LYS A 123 0.42 11.44 -7.29
N LEU A 124 0.15 11.83 -6.05
CA LEU A 124 -1.18 12.14 -5.55
C LEU A 124 -1.43 13.66 -5.63
N ASP A 125 -2.69 14.09 -5.56
CA ASP A 125 -3.02 15.52 -5.43
C ASP A 125 -2.80 15.98 -3.99
N GLU A 126 -1.61 16.54 -3.73
CA GLU A 126 -1.18 17.04 -2.42
C GLU A 126 -2.04 18.18 -1.87
N ARG A 127 -2.91 18.79 -2.69
CA ARG A 127 -3.82 19.85 -2.22
C ARG A 127 -5.01 19.27 -1.44
N LYS A 128 -5.37 18.01 -1.69
CA LYS A 128 -6.51 17.35 -1.05
C LYS A 128 -6.22 17.06 0.42
N ARG A 129 -7.20 17.34 1.29
CA ARG A 129 -7.12 17.04 2.73
C ARG A 129 -6.90 15.55 2.99
N LEU A 130 -7.60 14.70 2.24
CA LEU A 130 -7.46 13.25 2.29
C LEU A 130 -6.02 12.78 2.01
N THR A 131 -5.38 13.29 0.95
CA THR A 131 -3.98 12.98 0.63
C THR A 131 -3.03 13.40 1.75
N LYS A 132 -3.24 14.59 2.33
CA LYS A 132 -2.43 15.08 3.45
C LYS A 132 -2.59 14.21 4.70
N ALA A 133 -3.83 13.81 5.03
CA ALA A 133 -4.11 12.93 6.15
C ALA A 133 -3.43 11.57 5.96
N LEU A 134 -3.58 10.97 4.77
CA LEU A 134 -2.93 9.71 4.41
C LEU A 134 -1.42 9.78 4.58
N LYS A 135 -0.76 10.76 3.97
CA LYS A 135 0.71 10.88 4.02
C LYS A 135 1.26 11.20 5.42
N LYS A 136 0.44 11.79 6.29
CA LYS A 136 0.81 12.06 7.68
C LYS A 136 0.81 10.78 8.53
N ALA A 137 -0.14 9.87 8.29
CA ALA A 137 -0.36 8.69 9.11
C ALA A 137 0.28 7.41 8.54
N ALA A 138 0.38 7.29 7.22
CA ALA A 138 0.81 6.07 6.56
C ALA A 138 2.33 5.90 6.54
N LEU A 139 2.77 4.64 6.65
CA LEU A 139 4.08 4.25 6.17
C LEU A 139 4.10 4.32 4.63
N ILE A 140 4.91 5.22 4.06
CA ILE A 140 4.99 5.39 2.61
C ILE A 140 6.06 4.45 2.03
N VAL A 141 5.64 3.59 1.11
CA VAL A 141 6.47 2.66 0.33
C VAL A 141 6.54 3.16 -1.12
N ASN A 142 7.76 3.39 -1.59
CA ASN A 142 8.03 3.90 -2.94
C ASN A 142 8.16 2.73 -3.92
N ALA A 143 7.23 2.68 -4.86
CA ALA A 143 7.20 1.77 -6.01
C ALA A 143 7.32 2.56 -7.33
N ALA A 144 8.04 3.68 -7.33
CA ALA A 144 8.41 4.37 -8.56
C ALA A 144 9.53 3.59 -9.29
N PRO A 145 9.61 3.70 -10.62
CA PRO A 145 10.78 3.24 -11.37
C PRO A 145 12.05 3.88 -10.79
N LEU A 146 13.16 3.12 -10.79
CA LEU A 146 14.45 3.69 -10.40
C LEU A 146 14.82 4.81 -11.37
N ASP A 147 15.16 5.98 -10.83
CA ASP A 147 15.90 7.01 -11.57
C ASP A 147 17.16 6.34 -12.18
N GLU A 148 17.52 6.68 -13.42
CA GLU A 148 18.73 6.19 -14.09
C GLU A 148 20.00 6.32 -13.20
N ARG A 149 20.08 7.35 -12.34
CA ARG A 149 21.14 7.52 -11.33
C ARG A 149 21.04 6.49 -10.19
N GLU A 150 19.84 6.20 -9.70
CA GLU A 150 19.62 5.17 -8.66
C GLU A 150 19.88 3.77 -9.22
N ALA A 151 19.50 3.50 -10.47
CA ALA A 151 19.80 2.26 -11.17
C ALA A 151 21.33 2.07 -11.32
N ARG A 152 22.06 3.11 -11.75
CA ARG A 152 23.53 3.10 -11.82
C ARG A 152 24.17 2.88 -10.44
N ALA A 153 23.64 3.50 -9.39
CA ALA A 153 24.13 3.30 -8.02
C ALA A 153 23.87 1.88 -7.49
N ALA A 154 22.69 1.32 -7.77
CA ALA A 154 22.34 -0.06 -7.41
C ALA A 154 23.21 -1.08 -8.15
N LEU A 155 23.48 -0.86 -9.44
CA LEU A 155 24.41 -1.65 -10.23
C LEU A 155 25.83 -1.59 -9.66
N ALA A 156 26.34 -0.39 -9.37
CA ALA A 156 27.68 -0.21 -8.78
C ALA A 156 27.82 -0.90 -7.41
N GLN A 157 26.79 -0.89 -6.56
CA GLN A 157 26.77 -1.65 -5.32
C GLN A 157 26.73 -3.17 -5.55
N THR A 158 25.99 -3.62 -6.57
CA THR A 158 25.88 -5.05 -6.91
C THR A 158 27.21 -5.58 -7.45
N PHE A 159 27.89 -4.83 -8.33
CA PHE A 159 29.23 -5.16 -8.83
C PHE A 159 30.27 -5.21 -7.71
N LYS A 160 30.26 -4.25 -6.77
CA LYS A 160 31.13 -4.30 -5.58
C LYS A 160 30.87 -5.51 -4.69
N LYS A 161 29.61 -5.93 -4.56
CA LYS A 161 29.22 -7.08 -3.73
C LYS A 161 29.54 -8.42 -4.39
N HIS A 162 29.87 -8.45 -5.68
CA HIS A 162 30.13 -9.67 -6.44
C HIS A 162 31.56 -9.77 -7.00
N GLN A 163 32.48 -8.85 -6.66
CA GLN A 163 33.88 -8.85 -7.14
C GLN A 163 34.02 -9.08 -8.66
N VAL A 164 33.06 -8.62 -9.46
CA VAL A 164 33.21 -8.70 -10.91
C VAL A 164 33.90 -7.43 -11.37
N THR A 165 35.21 -7.52 -11.58
CA THR A 165 35.95 -6.59 -12.44
C THR A 165 35.44 -6.78 -13.86
N ILE A 166 34.87 -5.73 -14.44
CA ILE A 166 34.62 -5.68 -15.88
C ILE A 166 35.86 -4.99 -16.47
N ASP A 167 36.65 -5.75 -17.24
CA ASP A 167 37.70 -5.24 -18.12
C ASP A 167 37.08 -4.55 -19.36
#